data_AF-A0A531KHA6-F1
#
_entry.id   AF-A0A531KHA6-F1
#
_cell.length_a   1.000
_cell.length_b   1.000
_cell.length_c   1.000
_cell.angle_alpha   90.00
_cell.angle_beta   90.00
_cell.angle_gamma   90.00
#
_symmetry.space_group_name_H-M   'P 1'
#
loop_
_entity.id
_entity.type
_entity.pdbx_description
1 polymer ?
#
loop_
_entity_poly.entity_id
_entity_poly.type
_entity_poly.pdbx_seq_one_letter_code
_entity_poly.pdbx_strand_id
1 'polypeptide(L)'
;MSQRAAGARLSDRQRLSWLRLIRTPNVGSATFRDLINRFGSAETALEMLPELMVSGGARKVVGIPTMAEAEAELETARRAGARFVGIGE
;
A
#
# COMPACT_ATOMS: atom_id res chain seq x y z
N MET A 1 25.91 4.12 -5.15
CA MET A 1 25.62 2.68 -5.28
C MET A 1 24.28 2.40 -4.63
N SER A 2 23.18 2.41 -5.39
CA SER A 2 21.86 2.11 -4.84
C SER A 2 21.74 0.59 -4.79
N GLN A 3 21.84 0.00 -3.59
CA GLN A 3 21.61 -1.44 -3.41
C GLN A 3 20.22 -1.76 -3.93
N ARG A 4 20.14 -2.54 -5.02
CA ARG A 4 18.95 -3.34 -5.31
C ARG A 4 18.84 -4.30 -4.14
N ALA A 5 17.90 -4.06 -3.23
CA ALA A 5 17.55 -5.03 -2.22
C ALA A 5 17.15 -6.32 -2.96
N ALA A 6 18.03 -7.32 -2.92
CA ALA A 6 17.72 -8.67 -3.37
C ALA A 6 16.46 -9.14 -2.61
N GLY A 7 15.53 -9.75 -3.35
CA GLY A 7 14.15 -10.02 -2.95
C GLY A 7 13.92 -10.38 -1.49
N ALA A 8 13.67 -9.35 -0.68
CA ALA A 8 13.15 -9.51 0.66
C ALA A 8 11.66 -9.79 0.51
N ARG A 9 11.24 -11.02 0.82
CA ARG A 9 9.82 -11.35 0.87
C ARG A 9 9.12 -10.37 1.81
N LEU A 10 8.01 -9.81 1.35
CA LEU A 10 7.20 -8.93 2.19
C LEU A 10 6.66 -9.76 3.36
N SER A 11 6.86 -9.26 4.57
CA SER A 11 6.12 -9.75 5.72
C SER A 11 4.62 -9.54 5.51
N ASP A 12 3.78 -10.32 6.18
CA ASP A 12 2.33 -10.20 6.00
C ASP A 12 1.81 -8.82 6.39
N ARG A 13 2.39 -8.18 7.40
CA ARG A 13 2.08 -6.79 7.76
C ARG A 13 2.42 -5.82 6.62
N GLN A 14 3.60 -5.92 6.03
CA GLN A 14 3.99 -5.07 4.91
C GLN A 14 3.08 -5.31 3.70
N ARG A 15 2.77 -6.56 3.39
CA ARG A 15 1.83 -6.94 2.32
C ARG A 15 0.45 -6.33 2.56
N LEU A 16 -0.02 -6.34 3.81
CA LEU A 16 -1.29 -5.72 4.20
C LEU A 16 -1.28 -4.21 3.96
N SER A 17 -0.22 -3.53 4.39
CA SER A 17 -0.08 -2.08 4.19
C SER A 17 0.04 -1.72 2.71
N TRP A 18 0.74 -2.53 1.92
CA TRP A 18 0.80 -2.38 0.47
C TRP A 18 -0.59 -2.54 -0.17
N LEU A 19 -1.34 -3.56 0.25
CA LEU A 19 -2.71 -3.80 -0.22
C LEU A 19 -3.63 -2.62 0.12
N ARG A 20 -3.60 -2.13 1.35
CA ARG A 20 -4.37 -0.94 1.77
C ARG A 20 -4.01 0.29 0.95
N LEU A 21 -2.72 0.50 0.69
CA LEU A 21 -2.24 1.65 -0.07
C LEU A 21 -2.75 1.62 -1.52
N ILE A 22 -2.59 0.51 -2.23
CA ILE A 22 -3.06 0.40 -3.63
C ILE A 22 -4.59 0.35 -3.76
N ARG A 23 -5.30 -0.08 -2.70
CA ARG A 23 -6.76 -0.04 -2.63
C ARG A 23 -7.31 1.33 -2.20
N THR A 24 -6.45 2.26 -1.82
CA THR A 24 -6.89 3.61 -1.48
C THR A 24 -7.31 4.35 -2.75
N PRO A 25 -8.48 5.01 -2.74
CA PRO A 25 -8.93 5.79 -3.89
C PRO A 25 -7.90 6.83 -4.33
N ASN A 26 -7.79 7.03 -5.65
CA ASN A 26 -6.79 7.90 -6.29
C ASN A 26 -5.32 7.43 -6.16
N VAL A 27 -5.06 6.25 -5.58
CA VAL A 27 -3.74 5.63 -5.60
C VAL A 27 -3.68 4.61 -6.73
N GLY A 28 -3.18 5.03 -7.89
CA GLY A 28 -2.83 4.15 -9.01
C GLY A 28 -1.40 3.61 -8.89
N SER A 29 -0.95 2.81 -9.86
CA SER A 29 0.40 2.22 -9.87
C SER A 29 1.54 3.26 -9.84
N ALA A 30 1.37 4.38 -10.55
CA ALA A 30 2.34 5.48 -10.53
C ALA A 30 2.39 6.17 -9.15
N THR A 31 1.23 6.60 -8.64
CA THR A 31 1.11 7.23 -7.31
C THR A 31 1.62 6.31 -6.21
N PHE A 32 1.29 5.02 -6.25
CA PHE A 32 1.78 4.02 -5.32
C PHE A 32 3.31 4.03 -5.28
N ARG A 33 3.95 3.94 -6.45
CA ARG A 33 5.42 3.93 -6.54
C ARG A 33 6.03 5.22 -6.03
N ASP A 34 5.43 6.37 -6.35
CA ASP A 34 5.90 7.67 -5.87
C ASP A 34 5.80 7.78 -4.35
N LEU A 35 4.69 7.31 -3.76
CA LEU A 35 4.50 7.28 -2.31
C LEU A 35 5.53 6.37 -1.63
N ILE A 36 5.76 5.16 -2.16
CA ILE A 36 6.78 4.25 -1.63
C ILE A 36 8.18 4.87 -1.74
N ASN A 37 8.53 5.49 -2.87
CA ASN A 37 9.82 6.13 -3.04
C ASN A 37 10.01 7.34 -2.11
N ARG A 38 8.94 8.11 -1.87
CA ARG A 38 8.98 9.32 -1.06
C ARG A 38 9.01 9.04 0.43
N PHE A 39 8.23 8.06 0.91
CA PHE A 39 8.06 7.77 2.33
C PHE A 39 8.78 6.51 2.79
N GLY A 40 9.36 5.74 1.88
CA GLY A 40 10.14 4.52 2.16
C GLY A 40 9.29 3.29 2.48
N SER A 41 8.06 3.45 2.97
CA SER A 41 7.17 2.34 3.31
C SER A 41 5.69 2.64 3.02
N ALA A 42 4.89 1.60 2.83
CA ALA A 42 3.45 1.75 2.67
C ALA A 42 2.76 2.18 3.97
N GLU A 43 3.29 1.77 5.13
CA GLU A 43 2.76 2.18 6.44
C GLU A 43 2.86 3.69 6.62
N THR A 44 4.08 4.24 6.43
CA THR A 44 4.32 5.69 6.50
C THR A 44 3.54 6.44 5.43
N ALA A 45 3.44 5.90 4.21
CA ALA A 45 2.62 6.51 3.16
C ALA A 45 1.15 6.63 3.57
N LEU A 46 0.57 5.57 4.16
CA LEU A 46 -0.82 5.57 4.63
C LEU A 46 -1.06 6.60 5.75
N GLU A 47 -0.09 6.81 6.64
CA GLU A 47 -0.15 7.83 7.70
C GLU A 47 -0.12 9.25 7.13
N MET A 48 0.65 9.48 6.06
CA MET A 48 0.81 10.80 5.43
C MET A 48 -0.28 11.12 4.40
N LEU A 49 -1.02 10.12 3.91
CA LEU A 49 -2.06 10.31 2.88
C LEU A 49 -3.13 11.35 3.26
N PRO A 50 -3.69 11.36 4.48
CA PRO A 50 -4.68 12.37 4.87
C PRO A 50 -4.15 13.80 4.73
N GLU A 51 -2.91 14.05 5.18
CA GLU A 51 -2.27 15.35 5.06
C GLU A 51 -2.05 15.76 3.60
N LEU A 52 -1.59 14.82 2.76
CA LEU A 52 -1.40 15.05 1.33
C LEU A 52 -2.72 15.35 0.61
N MET A 53 -3.80 14.64 0.95
CA MET A 53 -5.12 14.88 0.37
C MET A 53 -5.62 16.28 0.70
N VAL A 54 -5.51 16.70 1.96
CA VAL A 54 -5.89 18.06 2.40
C VAL A 54 -5.04 19.11 1.70
N SER A 55 -3.72 18.94 1.67
CA SER A 55 -2.80 19.87 0.98
C SER A 55 -3.02 19.93 -0.54
N GLY A 56 -3.52 18.85 -1.15
CA GLY A 56 -3.84 18.77 -2.57
C GLY A 56 -5.22 19.33 -2.93
N GLY A 57 -5.93 19.94 -1.98
CA GLY A 57 -7.25 20.54 -2.21
C GLY A 57 -8.40 19.52 -2.25
N ALA A 58 -8.18 18.29 -1.76
CA ALA A 58 -9.26 17.32 -1.66
C ALA A 58 -10.29 17.80 -0.66
N ARG A 59 -11.54 17.95 -1.12
CA ARG A 59 -12.66 18.42 -0.30
C ARG A 59 -13.08 17.41 0.78
N LYS A 60 -12.64 16.16 0.65
CA LYS A 60 -12.90 15.05 1.57
C LYS A 60 -11.73 14.08 1.54
N VAL A 61 -11.25 13.67 2.71
CA VAL A 61 -10.29 12.56 2.83
C VAL A 61 -11.01 11.30 2.33
N VAL A 62 -10.51 10.71 1.24
CA VAL A 62 -11.11 9.51 0.68
C VAL A 62 -10.76 8.32 1.56
N GLY A 63 -11.72 7.42 1.77
CA GLY A 63 -11.62 6.34 2.75
C GLY A 63 -10.41 5.46 2.49
N ILE A 64 -9.40 5.55 3.35
CA ILE A 64 -8.30 4.60 3.39
C ILE A 64 -8.89 3.27 3.90
N PRO A 65 -8.69 2.14 3.20
CA PRO A 65 -9.16 0.85 3.66
C PRO A 65 -8.66 0.55 5.07
N THR A 66 -9.54 0.02 5.90
CA THR A 66 -9.21 -0.44 7.25
C THR A 66 -8.29 -1.66 7.20
N MET A 67 -7.68 -2.00 8.33
CA MET A 67 -6.89 -3.23 8.43
C MET A 67 -7.76 -4.48 8.20
N ALA A 68 -8.97 -4.50 8.79
CA ALA A 68 -9.89 -5.63 8.65
C ALA A 68 -10.34 -5.88 7.21
N GLU A 69 -10.60 -4.82 6.43
CA GLU A 69 -10.95 -4.96 5.01
C GLU A 69 -9.80 -5.58 4.20
N ALA A 70 -8.56 -5.15 4.44
CA ALA A 70 -7.40 -5.70 3.75
C ALA A 70 -7.10 -7.14 4.19
N GLU A 71 -7.28 -7.48 5.47
CA GLU A 71 -7.17 -8.85 5.98
C GLU A 71 -8.22 -9.77 5.34
N ALA A 72 -9.47 -9.31 5.24
CA ALA A 72 -10.53 -10.07 4.58
C ALA A 72 -10.24 -10.32 3.10
N GLU A 73 -9.70 -9.33 2.39
CA GLU A 73 -9.30 -9.49 0.99
C GLU A 73 -8.11 -10.45 0.84
N LEU A 74 -7.10 -10.34 1.71
CA LEU A 74 -5.95 -11.25 1.73
C LEU A 74 -6.39 -12.70 1.96
N GLU A 75 -7.29 -12.92 2.92
CA GLU A 75 -7.84 -14.24 3.22
C GLU A 75 -8.70 -14.78 2.07
N THR A 76 -9.49 -13.92 1.43
CA THR A 76 -10.29 -14.29 0.25
C THR A 76 -9.39 -14.76 -0.89
N ALA A 77 -8.32 -14.04 -1.19
CA ALA A 77 -7.33 -14.44 -2.18
C ALA A 77 -6.66 -15.77 -1.80
N ARG A 78 -6.27 -15.92 -0.52
CA ARG A 78 -5.66 -17.14 -0.01
C ARG A 78 -6.58 -18.36 -0.18
N ARG A 79 -7.87 -18.22 0.13
CA ARG A 79 -8.88 -19.28 -0.07
C ARG A 79 -9.08 -19.66 -1.53
N ALA A 80 -8.93 -18.70 -2.44
CA ALA A 80 -8.94 -18.94 -3.88
C ALA A 80 -7.62 -19.52 -4.42
N GLY A 81 -6.63 -19.78 -3.56
CA GLY A 81 -5.31 -20.27 -3.97
C GLY A 81 -4.41 -19.19 -4.58
N ALA A 82 -4.81 -17.91 -4.48
CA ALA A 82 -4.03 -16.77 -4.95
C ALA A 82 -3.13 -16.22 -3.84
N ARG A 83 -1.99 -15.62 -4.23
CA ARG A 83 -1.06 -14.94 -3.32
C ARG A 83 -0.70 -13.58 -3.89
N PHE A 84 -0.80 -12.55 -3.05
CA PHE A 84 -0.28 -11.23 -3.39
C PHE A 84 1.24 -11.23 -3.34
N VAL A 85 1.86 -10.69 -4.39
CA VAL A 85 3.32 -10.57 -4.51
C VAL A 85 3.72 -9.11 -4.63
N GLY A 86 4.77 -8.74 -3.89
CA GLY A 86 5.42 -7.44 -4.01
C GLY A 86 6.38 -7.39 -5.19
N ILE A 87 6.69 -6.16 -5.63
CA ILE A 87 7.73 -5.95 -6.64
C ILE A 87 9.08 -6.37 -6.03
N GLY A 88 9.70 -7.40 -6.61
CA GLY A 88 10.99 -7.93 -6.17
C GLY A 88 10.93 -9.24 -5.37
N GLU A 89 9.74 -9.81 -5.11
CA GLU A 89 9.57 -11.15 -4.54
C GLU A 89 9.69 -12.30 -5.55
#